data_AF-A0A2H6BC82-F1
#
_entry.id   AF-A0A2H6BC82-F1
#
_cell.length_a   1.000
_cell.length_b   1.000
_cell.length_c   1.000
_cell.angle_alpha   90.00
_cell.angle_beta   90.00
_cell.angle_gamma   90.00
#
_symmetry.space_group_name_H-M   'P 1'
#
loop_
_entity.id
_entity.type
_entity.pdbx_description
1 polymer ?
#
loop_
_entity_poly.entity_id
_entity_poly.type
_entity_poly.pdbx_seq_one_letter_code
_entity_poly.pdbx_strand_id
1 'polypeptide(L)'
;MMALWTGQRQGDLLRLPWSAYDGERITLKQGKTGVRVWIPIGEPLKALLDAAPRKGRTILTTEAGKLWTETGFRASWRTAVKRDGINGVTFHDLRGTAVTRLALAGCSEAEIATITGHSMNDVGKILDAHDLRRDSALARSAIQKREAYEASEGFAISRPTGACYTDSETGKSAVKSIGSGGGTRTPDTRIMIPLL
;
A
#
# COMPACT_ATOMS: atom_id res chain seq x y z
N MET A 1 15.15 9.59 0.04
CA MET A 1 13.92 9.69 0.86
C MET A 1 12.66 9.93 0.02
N MET A 2 12.54 11.03 -0.74
CA MET A 2 11.32 11.37 -1.50
C MET A 2 10.76 10.22 -2.36
N ALA A 3 11.56 9.58 -3.21
CA ALA A 3 11.10 8.50 -4.08
C ALA A 3 10.60 7.26 -3.31
N LEU A 4 11.19 6.99 -2.16
CA LEU A 4 10.88 5.82 -1.34
C LEU A 4 9.58 5.97 -0.57
N TRP A 5 9.25 7.20 -0.16
CA TRP A 5 8.04 7.51 0.60
C TRP A 5 6.85 7.83 -0.31
N THR A 6 7.08 8.47 -1.45
CA THR A 6 6.00 8.87 -2.37
C THR A 6 5.79 7.87 -3.51
N GLY A 7 6.77 6.99 -3.75
CA GLY A 7 6.77 6.05 -4.86
C GLY A 7 6.83 6.68 -6.25
N GLN A 8 7.08 7.99 -6.40
CA GLN A 8 6.93 8.68 -7.69
C GLN A 8 8.11 8.49 -8.66
N ARG A 9 7.85 8.66 -9.96
CA ARG A 9 8.89 8.50 -11.00
C ARG A 9 9.92 9.61 -10.90
N GLN A 10 11.16 9.32 -11.30
CA GLN A 10 12.26 10.30 -11.33
C GLN A 10 11.84 11.61 -12.02
N GLY A 11 11.30 11.52 -13.23
CA GLY A 11 10.92 12.70 -14.01
C GLY A 11 9.84 13.57 -13.33
N ASP A 12 8.93 12.95 -12.58
CA ASP A 12 7.89 13.66 -11.84
C ASP A 12 8.49 14.38 -10.62
N LEU A 13 9.38 13.70 -9.87
CA LEU A 13 10.05 14.26 -8.70
C LEU A 13 10.99 15.42 -9.04
N LEU A 14 11.74 15.32 -10.15
CA LEU A 14 12.66 16.39 -10.56
C LEU A 14 11.93 17.67 -11.00
N ARG A 15 10.66 17.56 -11.40
CA ARG A 15 9.83 18.69 -11.83
C ARG A 15 8.90 19.19 -10.72
N LEU A 16 8.92 18.56 -9.54
CA LEU A 16 8.00 18.85 -8.44
C LEU A 16 8.30 20.24 -7.83
N PRO A 17 7.41 21.23 -7.98
CA PRO A 17 7.61 22.57 -7.44
C PRO A 17 7.35 22.60 -5.93
N TRP A 18 7.93 23.56 -5.22
CA TRP A 18 7.59 23.79 -3.80
C TRP A 18 6.11 24.09 -3.58
N SER A 19 5.45 24.73 -4.54
CA SER A 19 4.00 25.03 -4.48
C SER A 19 3.12 23.77 -4.52
N ALA A 20 3.67 22.60 -4.84
CA ALA A 20 2.95 21.32 -4.78
C ALA A 20 2.90 20.73 -3.36
N TYR A 21 3.68 21.26 -2.42
CA TYR A 21 3.75 20.84 -1.03
C TYR A 21 3.15 21.92 -0.12
N ASP A 22 2.10 21.58 0.61
CA ASP A 22 1.37 22.51 1.49
C ASP A 22 1.75 22.37 2.98
N GLY A 23 2.69 21.47 3.29
CA GLY A 23 3.07 21.15 4.67
C GLY A 23 2.51 19.82 5.16
N GLU A 24 1.46 19.30 4.54
CA GLU A 24 0.82 18.04 4.96
C GLU A 24 0.83 17.00 3.84
N ARG A 25 0.73 17.44 2.59
CA ARG A 25 0.64 16.58 1.42
C ARG A 25 1.40 17.14 0.23
N ILE A 26 1.70 16.25 -0.70
CA ILE A 26 2.19 16.60 -2.03
C ILE A 26 1.10 16.27 -3.06
N THR A 27 0.80 17.23 -3.93
CA THR A 27 -0.14 17.04 -5.05
C THR A 27 0.60 17.17 -6.38
N LEU A 28 0.51 16.15 -7.23
CA LEU A 28 1.18 16.19 -8.55
C LEU A 28 0.37 15.46 -9.63
N LYS A 29 0.61 15.84 -10.88
CA LYS A 29 0.14 15.12 -12.07
C LYS A 29 1.33 14.40 -12.69
N GLN A 30 1.23 13.08 -12.79
CA GLN A 30 2.30 12.25 -13.37
C GLN A 30 2.45 12.57 -14.86
N GLY A 31 3.68 12.82 -15.32
CA GLY A 31 3.95 13.19 -16.70
C GLY A 31 3.70 12.06 -17.69
N LYS A 32 4.03 10.81 -17.32
CA LYS A 32 3.89 9.64 -18.21
C LYS A 32 2.43 9.22 -18.41
N THR A 33 1.64 9.20 -17.34
CA THR A 33 0.29 8.61 -17.32
C THR A 33 -0.81 9.65 -17.21
N GLY A 34 -0.49 10.90 -16.83
CA GLY A 34 -1.47 11.95 -16.59
C GLY A 34 -2.26 11.81 -15.29
N VAL A 35 -2.03 10.76 -14.50
CA VAL A 35 -2.73 10.49 -13.23
C VAL A 35 -2.40 11.59 -12.22
N ARG A 36 -3.44 12.16 -11.59
CA ARG A 36 -3.28 13.07 -10.46
C ARG A 36 -3.21 12.26 -9.17
N VAL A 37 -2.18 12.52 -8.38
CA VAL A 37 -1.91 11.81 -7.13
C VAL A 37 -1.86 12.82 -5.99
N TRP A 38 -2.49 12.45 -4.89
CA TRP A 38 -2.52 13.19 -3.63
C TRP A 38 -1.83 12.33 -2.58
N ILE A 39 -0.71 12.81 -2.06
CA ILE A 39 0.20 12.00 -1.24
C ILE A 39 0.33 12.66 0.13
N PRO A 40 -0.36 12.14 1.17
CA PRO A 40 -0.09 12.54 2.55
C PRO A 40 1.37 12.25 2.89
N ILE A 41 2.05 13.21 3.52
CA ILE A 41 3.47 13.08 3.85
C ILE A 41 3.62 12.64 5.29
N GLY A 42 4.24 11.47 5.48
CA GLY A 42 4.58 11.00 6.83
C GLY A 42 5.67 11.84 7.48
N GLU A 43 5.67 11.88 8.80
CA GLU A 43 6.55 12.70 9.65
C GLU A 43 8.04 12.69 9.22
N PRO A 44 8.68 11.55 8.90
CA PRO A 44 10.09 11.55 8.55
C PRO A 44 10.39 12.30 7.25
N LEU A 45 9.48 12.25 6.26
CA LEU A 45 9.65 13.02 5.03
C LEU A 45 9.27 14.48 5.23
N LYS A 46 8.24 14.75 6.03
CA LYS A 46 7.81 16.11 6.39
C LYS A 46 8.95 16.90 7.06
N ALA A 47 9.58 16.32 8.09
CA ALA A 47 10.70 16.94 8.79
C ALA A 47 11.85 17.34 7.85
N LEU A 48 12.16 16.48 6.86
CA LEU A 48 13.20 16.75 5.86
C LEU A 48 12.78 17.85 4.87
N LEU A 49 11.52 17.89 4.45
CA LEU A 49 11.01 18.91 3.54
C LEU A 49 10.94 20.27 4.21
N ASP A 50 10.50 20.32 5.48
CA ASP A 50 10.35 21.54 6.25
C ASP A 50 11.71 22.17 6.60
N ALA A 51 12.74 21.33 6.85
CA ALA A 51 14.10 21.79 7.11
C ALA A 51 14.91 22.13 5.84
N ALA A 52 14.45 21.71 4.66
CA ALA A 52 15.23 21.88 3.44
C ALA A 52 15.23 23.34 2.94
N PRO A 53 16.39 23.90 2.55
CA PRO A 53 16.47 25.26 2.03
C PRO A 53 15.79 25.37 0.66
N ARG A 54 14.92 26.37 0.49
CA ARG A 54 14.20 26.63 -0.75
C ARG A 54 15.06 27.38 -1.78
N LYS A 55 16.09 26.69 -2.31
CA LYS A 55 17.09 27.27 -3.24
C LYS A 55 16.59 27.55 -4.65
N GLY A 56 15.44 26.99 -5.04
CA GLY A 56 14.91 27.12 -6.40
C GLY A 56 13.41 26.81 -6.45
N ARG A 57 12.84 26.81 -7.67
CA ARG A 57 11.40 26.59 -7.86
C ARG A 57 10.96 25.16 -7.51
N THR A 58 11.82 24.18 -7.76
CA THR A 58 11.58 22.75 -7.48
C THR A 58 12.16 22.35 -6.13
N ILE A 59 11.59 21.29 -5.55
CA ILE A 59 12.06 20.72 -4.28
C ILE A 59 13.46 20.11 -4.48
N LEU A 60 13.65 19.39 -5.58
CA LEU A 60 14.95 18.83 -5.95
C LEU A 60 15.71 19.82 -6.82
N THR A 61 16.85 20.32 -6.32
CA THR A 61 17.76 21.19 -7.07
C THR A 61 19.19 20.67 -6.99
N THR A 62 20.04 21.13 -7.89
CA THR A 62 21.49 20.95 -7.75
C THR A 62 22.01 21.79 -6.58
N GLU A 63 23.27 21.62 -6.21
CA GLU A 63 23.92 22.41 -5.15
C GLU A 63 23.86 23.92 -5.43
N ALA A 64 23.98 24.30 -6.70
CA ALA A 64 23.85 25.66 -7.21
C ALA A 64 22.40 26.15 -7.34
N GLY A 65 21.40 25.41 -6.82
CA GLY A 65 19.98 25.79 -6.88
C GLY A 65 19.33 25.65 -8.26
N LYS A 66 20.01 25.02 -9.23
CA LYS A 66 19.48 24.85 -10.60
C LYS A 66 18.59 23.61 -10.70
N LEU A 67 17.74 23.59 -11.73
CA LEU A 67 16.95 22.42 -12.10
C LEU A 67 17.86 21.26 -12.50
N TRP A 68 17.48 20.05 -12.10
CA TRP A 68 18.12 18.83 -12.57
C TRP A 68 17.70 18.50 -14.00
N THR A 69 18.68 18.10 -14.83
CA THR A 69 18.38 17.31 -16.02
C THR A 69 18.23 15.83 -15.62
N GLU A 70 17.42 15.06 -16.35
CA GLU A 70 17.24 13.65 -16.03
C GLU A 70 18.55 12.86 -16.10
N THR A 71 19.37 13.13 -17.12
CA THR A 71 20.68 12.49 -17.31
C THR A 71 21.66 12.90 -16.22
N GLY A 72 21.73 14.19 -15.88
CA GLY A 72 22.62 14.70 -14.83
C GLY A 72 22.28 14.10 -13.47
N PHE A 73 20.99 13.97 -13.15
CA PHE A 73 20.55 13.33 -11.92
C PHE A 73 20.93 11.84 -11.89
N ARG A 74 20.70 11.11 -12.99
CA ARG A 74 21.08 9.68 -13.08
C ARG A 74 22.59 9.49 -12.91
N ALA A 75 23.41 10.38 -13.47
CA ALA A 75 24.86 10.34 -13.29
C ALA A 75 25.25 10.57 -11.82
N SER A 76 24.69 11.61 -11.19
CA SER A 76 24.93 11.90 -9.77
C SER A 76 24.50 10.75 -8.85
N TRP A 77 23.33 10.16 -9.10
CA TRP A 77 22.84 8.97 -8.40
C TRP A 77 23.81 7.80 -8.52
N ARG A 78 24.28 7.49 -9.73
CA ARG A 78 25.22 6.39 -9.97
C ARG A 78 26.53 6.59 -9.22
N THR A 79 27.04 7.83 -9.18
CA THR A 79 28.24 8.18 -8.41
C THR A 79 28.02 7.96 -6.92
N ALA A 80 26.88 8.38 -6.37
CA ALA A 80 26.55 8.19 -4.96
C ALA A 80 26.46 6.68 -4.59
N VAL A 81 25.74 5.91 -5.40
CA VAL A 81 25.59 4.45 -5.24
C VAL A 81 26.94 3.73 -5.32
N LYS A 82 27.80 4.11 -6.28
CA LYS A 82 29.15 3.55 -6.43
C LYS A 82 30.06 3.89 -5.24
N ARG A 83 29.99 5.13 -4.74
CA ARG A 83 30.75 5.56 -3.56
C ARG A 83 30.42 4.71 -2.33
N ASP A 84 29.15 4.34 -2.18
CA ASP A 84 28.66 3.58 -1.03
C ASP A 84 28.76 2.05 -1.27
N GLY A 85 29.38 1.61 -2.38
CA GLY A 85 29.63 0.20 -2.70
C GLY A 85 28.38 -0.61 -3.10
N ILE A 86 27.26 0.07 -3.37
CA ILE A 86 26.00 -0.58 -3.73
C ILE A 86 26.01 -0.85 -5.24
N ASN A 87 25.68 -2.08 -5.63
CA ASN A 87 25.69 -2.51 -7.03
C ASN A 87 24.31 -2.95 -7.50
N GLY A 88 24.04 -2.83 -8.80
CA GLY A 88 22.83 -3.36 -9.42
C GLY A 88 21.54 -2.60 -9.13
N VAL A 89 21.61 -1.42 -8.51
CA VAL A 89 20.42 -0.61 -8.20
C VAL A 89 20.35 0.65 -9.04
N THR A 90 19.16 0.94 -9.52
CA THR A 90 18.78 2.16 -10.23
C THR A 90 17.85 2.99 -9.36
N PHE A 91 17.70 4.27 -9.70
CA PHE A 91 16.72 5.13 -9.02
C PHE A 91 15.27 4.65 -9.24
N HIS A 92 15.01 3.95 -10.35
CA HIS A 92 13.68 3.43 -10.66
C HIS A 92 13.25 2.36 -9.65
N ASP A 93 14.19 1.57 -9.15
CA ASP A 93 13.91 0.47 -8.21
C ASP A 93 13.33 0.95 -6.89
N LEU A 94 13.62 2.21 -6.51
CA LEU A 94 13.01 2.85 -5.33
C LEU A 94 11.48 2.90 -5.42
N ARG A 95 10.91 3.00 -6.62
CA ARG A 95 9.46 2.97 -6.82
C ARG A 95 8.88 1.58 -6.54
N GLY A 96 9.58 0.53 -6.94
CA GLY A 96 9.23 -0.84 -6.56
C GLY A 96 9.35 -1.03 -5.05
N THR A 97 10.46 -0.58 -4.45
CA THR A 97 10.67 -0.65 -2.99
C THR A 97 9.59 0.11 -2.20
N ALA A 98 9.11 1.25 -2.68
CA ALA A 98 8.01 1.99 -2.05
C ALA A 98 6.73 1.14 -2.00
N VAL A 99 6.37 0.50 -3.12
CA VAL A 99 5.22 -0.41 -3.21
C VAL A 99 5.39 -1.60 -2.25
N THR A 100 6.55 -2.26 -2.27
CA THR A 100 6.85 -3.39 -1.39
C THR A 100 6.77 -3.00 0.08
N ARG A 101 7.28 -1.84 0.47
CA ARG A 101 7.22 -1.36 1.86
C ARG A 101 5.80 -1.06 2.33
N LEU A 102 4.97 -0.48 1.47
CA LEU A 102 3.55 -0.26 1.78
C LEU A 102 2.81 -1.59 1.95
N ALA A 103 3.08 -2.57 1.09
CA ALA A 103 2.51 -3.90 1.22
C ALA A 103 2.95 -4.58 2.53
N LEU A 104 4.24 -4.52 2.86
CA LEU A 104 4.76 -5.03 4.15
C LEU A 104 4.19 -4.30 5.36
N ALA A 105 3.82 -3.02 5.21
CA ALA A 105 3.07 -2.26 6.23
C ALA A 105 1.58 -2.66 6.31
N GLY A 106 1.15 -3.64 5.52
CA GLY A 106 -0.22 -4.15 5.50
C GLY A 106 -1.18 -3.33 4.65
N CYS A 107 -0.71 -2.37 3.83
CA CYS A 107 -1.58 -1.64 2.90
C CYS A 107 -2.14 -2.59 1.84
N SER A 108 -3.42 -2.44 1.54
CA SER A 108 -4.09 -3.10 0.43
C SER A 108 -3.56 -2.62 -0.92
N GLU A 109 -3.74 -3.43 -1.96
CA GLU A 109 -3.35 -3.06 -3.32
C GLU A 109 -4.01 -1.73 -3.77
N ALA A 110 -5.25 -1.48 -3.34
CA ALA A 110 -5.97 -0.25 -3.64
C ALA A 110 -5.37 0.99 -2.95
N GLU A 111 -5.00 0.89 -1.67
CA GLU A 111 -4.29 1.97 -0.95
C GLU A 111 -2.94 2.27 -1.62
N ILE A 112 -2.20 1.21 -1.98
CA ILE A 112 -0.91 1.32 -2.67
C ILE A 112 -1.08 1.98 -4.04
N ALA A 113 -2.04 1.53 -4.85
CA ALA A 113 -2.31 2.11 -6.16
C ALA A 113 -2.67 3.60 -6.06
N THR A 114 -3.47 3.96 -5.07
CA THR A 114 -3.92 5.34 -4.82
C THR A 114 -2.75 6.27 -4.50
N ILE A 115 -1.86 5.89 -3.58
CA ILE A 115 -0.74 6.76 -3.17
C ILE A 115 0.40 6.79 -4.20
N THR A 116 0.62 5.71 -4.94
CA THR A 116 1.73 5.62 -5.90
C THR A 116 1.33 6.00 -7.34
N GLY A 117 0.03 6.06 -7.65
CA GLY A 117 -0.51 6.29 -8.98
C GLY A 117 -0.20 5.15 -9.96
N HIS A 118 -0.17 3.91 -9.46
CA HIS A 118 -0.09 2.71 -10.30
C HIS A 118 -1.49 2.26 -10.73
N SER A 119 -1.58 1.53 -11.85
CA SER A 119 -2.77 0.73 -12.10
C SER A 119 -2.78 -0.48 -11.14
N MET A 120 -3.95 -1.05 -10.84
CA MET A 120 -4.06 -2.26 -10.02
C MET A 120 -3.21 -3.41 -10.60
N ASN A 121 -3.18 -3.54 -11.93
CA ASN A 121 -2.36 -4.54 -12.61
C ASN A 121 -0.86 -4.34 -12.36
N ASP A 122 -0.38 -3.08 -12.38
CA ASP A 122 1.02 -2.79 -12.12
C ASP A 122 1.40 -3.09 -10.66
N VAL A 123 0.52 -2.76 -9.70
CA VAL A 123 0.73 -3.13 -8.28
C VAL A 123 0.83 -4.65 -8.15
N GLY A 124 -0.13 -5.39 -8.71
CA GLY A 124 -0.12 -6.85 -8.69
C GLY A 124 1.19 -7.45 -9.21
N LYS A 125 1.68 -6.97 -10.37
CA LYS A 125 2.97 -7.41 -10.95
C LYS A 125 4.17 -7.15 -10.03
N ILE A 126 4.19 -6.00 -9.36
CA ILE A 126 5.28 -5.67 -8.42
C ILE A 126 5.22 -6.59 -7.20
N LEU A 127 4.03 -6.83 -6.64
CA LEU A 127 3.86 -7.72 -5.50
C LEU A 127 4.17 -9.19 -5.85
N ASP A 128 3.82 -9.62 -7.06
CA ASP A 128 4.15 -10.93 -7.61
C ASP A 128 5.66 -11.15 -7.72
N ALA A 129 6.39 -10.16 -8.24
CA ALA A 129 7.84 -10.22 -8.36
C ALA A 129 8.57 -10.31 -6.99
N HIS A 130 7.86 -10.03 -5.89
CA HIS A 130 8.38 -10.07 -4.53
C HIS A 130 7.75 -11.18 -3.67
N ASP A 131 7.04 -12.14 -4.27
CA ASP A 131 6.40 -13.29 -3.62
C ASP A 131 5.43 -12.94 -2.46
N LEU A 132 4.98 -11.68 -2.36
CA LEU A 132 4.15 -11.22 -1.25
C LEU A 132 2.74 -11.81 -1.28
N ARG A 133 2.25 -12.31 -2.42
CA ARG A 133 0.92 -12.94 -2.50
C ARG A 133 0.74 -14.15 -1.57
N ARG A 134 1.83 -14.79 -1.15
CA ARG A 134 1.81 -16.00 -0.30
C ARG A 134 2.10 -15.70 1.16
N ASP A 135 2.20 -14.43 1.55
CA ASP A 135 2.55 -14.06 2.91
C ASP A 135 1.34 -14.24 3.87
N SER A 136 1.47 -15.20 4.79
CA SER A 136 0.48 -15.46 5.84
C SER A 136 0.24 -14.24 6.76
N ALA A 137 1.20 -13.31 6.86
CA ALA A 137 1.03 -12.07 7.60
C ALA A 137 -0.01 -11.14 6.95
N LEU A 138 -0.04 -11.08 5.61
CA LEU A 138 -1.04 -10.30 4.87
C LEU A 138 -2.43 -10.88 5.02
N ALA A 139 -2.56 -12.22 4.98
CA ALA A 139 -3.83 -12.89 5.23
C ALA A 139 -4.39 -12.56 6.64
N ARG A 140 -3.52 -12.56 7.66
CA ARG A 140 -3.90 -12.18 9.03
C ARG A 140 -4.30 -10.72 9.13
N SER A 141 -3.53 -9.81 8.52
CA SER A 141 -3.84 -8.38 8.50
C SER A 141 -5.19 -8.10 7.83
N ALA A 142 -5.51 -8.82 6.74
CA ALA A 142 -6.80 -8.69 6.07
C ALA A 142 -7.99 -9.07 6.98
N ILE A 143 -7.89 -10.16 7.73
CA ILE A 143 -8.92 -10.55 8.70
C ILE A 143 -9.03 -9.54 9.84
N GLN A 144 -7.91 -9.07 10.41
CA GLN A 144 -7.92 -8.07 11.48
C GLN A 144 -8.60 -6.76 11.04
N LYS A 145 -8.31 -6.29 9.82
CA LYS A 145 -8.96 -5.10 9.25
C LYS A 145 -10.46 -5.32 9.06
N ARG A 146 -10.87 -6.51 8.62
CA ARG A 146 -12.29 -6.88 8.46
C ARG A 146 -13.01 -6.91 9.80
N GLU A 147 -12.43 -7.56 10.81
CA GLU A 147 -12.99 -7.63 12.16
C GLU A 147 -13.14 -6.23 12.77
N ALA A 148 -12.15 -5.35 12.59
CA ALA A 148 -12.21 -3.96 13.05
C ALA A 148 -13.34 -3.18 12.36
N TYR A 149 -13.53 -3.38 11.06
CA TYR A 149 -14.64 -2.77 10.31
C TYR A 149 -16.01 -3.28 10.77
N GLU A 150 -16.18 -4.60 10.91
CA GLU A 150 -17.44 -5.20 11.39
C GLU A 150 -17.77 -4.74 12.83
N ALA A 151 -16.75 -4.59 13.68
CA ALA A 151 -16.89 -4.03 15.03
C ALA A 151 -17.29 -2.54 15.01
N SER A 152 -16.73 -1.73 14.10
CA SER A 152 -17.09 -0.31 13.97
C SER A 152 -18.50 -0.10 13.40
N GLU A 153 -18.95 -0.99 12.53
CA GLU A 153 -20.29 -0.95 11.91
C GLU A 153 -21.38 -1.56 12.82
N GLY A 154 -21.04 -1.99 14.04
CA GLY A 154 -21.99 -2.54 14.99
C GLY A 154 -22.61 -3.87 14.54
N PHE A 155 -21.93 -4.62 13.66
CA PHE A 155 -22.37 -5.96 13.28
C PHE A 155 -22.06 -6.91 14.44
N ALA A 156 -22.91 -6.86 15.46
CA ALA A 156 -22.95 -7.86 16.50
C ALA A 156 -23.32 -9.19 15.82
N ILE A 157 -22.32 -9.99 15.48
CA ILE A 157 -22.51 -11.44 15.40
C ILE A 157 -22.97 -11.81 16.80
N SER A 158 -24.28 -11.91 17.00
CA SER A 158 -24.84 -12.62 18.13
C SER A 158 -24.21 -14.00 18.04
N ARG A 159 -23.15 -14.24 18.83
CA ARG A 159 -22.68 -15.59 19.09
C ARG A 159 -23.97 -16.36 19.41
N PRO A 160 -24.30 -17.46 18.71
CA PRO A 160 -25.36 -18.31 19.17
C PRO A 160 -24.95 -18.68 20.59
N THR A 161 -25.60 -18.03 21.56
CA THR A 161 -25.45 -18.36 22.95
C THR A 161 -25.93 -19.79 22.95
N GLY A 162 -25.05 -20.73 23.26
CA GLY A 162 -25.39 -22.13 23.28
C GLY A 162 -26.59 -22.30 24.19
N ALA A 163 -27.79 -22.26 23.59
CA ALA A 163 -28.99 -22.71 24.23
C ALA A 163 -28.79 -24.21 24.29
N CYS A 164 -28.21 -24.65 25.39
CA CYS A 164 -28.35 -26.02 25.84
C CYS A 164 -29.86 -26.23 26.00
N TYR A 165 -30.52 -26.68 24.95
CA TYR A 165 -31.86 -27.19 25.07
C TYR A 165 -31.72 -28.54 25.79
N THR A 166 -31.95 -28.53 27.10
CA THR A 166 -32.23 -29.77 27.82
C THR A 166 -33.62 -30.19 27.39
N ASP A 167 -33.68 -31.10 26.42
CA ASP A 167 -34.93 -31.78 26.09
C ASP A 167 -35.28 -32.66 27.30
N SER A 168 -36.36 -32.34 28.00
CA SER A 168 -36.74 -32.98 29.25
C SER A 168 -37.36 -34.37 29.07
N GLU A 169 -37.28 -34.99 27.89
CA GLU A 169 -37.95 -36.28 27.67
C GLU A 169 -37.11 -37.42 27.10
N THR A 170 -35.85 -37.25 26.71
CA THR A 170 -34.98 -38.42 26.47
C THR A 170 -33.50 -38.12 26.73
N GLY A 171 -32.96 -38.66 27.82
CA GLY A 171 -31.55 -38.49 28.21
C GLY A 171 -30.56 -39.22 27.28
N LYS A 172 -30.33 -38.71 26.06
CA LYS A 172 -29.22 -39.16 25.19
C LYS A 172 -28.56 -37.98 24.47
N SER A 173 -27.30 -37.73 24.82
CA SER A 173 -26.38 -36.85 24.08
C SER A 173 -25.71 -37.65 22.97
N ALA A 174 -25.80 -37.19 21.72
CA ALA A 174 -25.07 -37.77 20.59
C ALA A 174 -24.33 -36.67 19.82
N VAL A 175 -23.00 -36.73 19.85
CA VAL A 175 -22.11 -35.93 19.02
C VAL A 175 -21.93 -36.65 17.68
N LYS A 176 -22.35 -36.05 16.58
CA LYS A 176 -22.16 -36.61 15.22
C LYS A 176 -21.12 -35.78 14.47
N SER A 177 -19.95 -36.36 14.25
CA SER A 177 -18.91 -35.84 13.36
C SER A 177 -19.24 -36.15 11.90
N ILE A 178 -19.11 -35.14 11.03
CA ILE A 178 -19.13 -35.26 9.56
C ILE A 178 -18.15 -34.15 9.12
N GLY A 179 -17.03 -34.38 8.44
CA GLY A 179 -16.80 -35.24 7.28
C GLY A 179 -16.49 -34.31 6.10
N SER A 180 -15.19 -34.14 5.81
CA SER A 180 -14.63 -33.29 4.76
C SER A 180 -15.10 -33.69 3.35
N GLY A 181 -15.52 -32.72 2.53
CA GLY A 181 -15.77 -32.91 1.10
C GLY A 181 -15.69 -31.59 0.35
N GLY A 182 -14.61 -31.37 -0.40
CA GLY A 182 -14.40 -30.20 -1.25
C GLY A 182 -15.15 -30.30 -2.59
N GLY A 183 -15.56 -29.15 -3.12
CA GLY A 183 -16.13 -28.99 -4.45
C GLY A 183 -16.31 -27.51 -4.79
N THR A 184 -15.56 -27.03 -5.78
CA THR A 184 -15.56 -25.66 -6.29
C THR A 184 -16.86 -25.29 -7.01
N ARG A 185 -17.32 -24.04 -6.83
CA ARG A 185 -18.11 -23.24 -7.82
C ARG A 185 -18.16 -21.76 -7.39
N THR A 186 -18.07 -20.90 -8.40
CA THR A 186 -18.00 -19.43 -8.43
C THR A 186 -19.06 -18.68 -7.61
N PRO A 187 -18.76 -17.51 -7.01
CA PRO A 187 -19.79 -16.70 -6.34
C PRO A 187 -20.53 -15.81 -7.35
N ASP A 188 -21.82 -16.11 -7.55
CA ASP A 188 -22.79 -15.19 -8.16
C ASP A 188 -23.29 -14.21 -7.09
N THR A 189 -23.38 -12.93 -7.44
CA THR A 189 -23.56 -11.78 -6.55
C THR A 189 -25.01 -11.35 -6.51
N ARG A 190 -25.89 -12.23 -6.04
CA ARG A 190 -27.30 -11.92 -5.74
C ARG A 190 -27.84 -13.02 -4.82
N ILE A 191 -28.60 -12.59 -3.82
CA ILE A 191 -29.40 -13.42 -2.89
C ILE A 191 -28.60 -13.94 -1.68
N MET A 192 -28.76 -13.29 -0.51
CA MET A 192 -29.54 -13.85 0.59
C MET A 192 -29.61 -12.90 1.80
N ILE A 193 -30.81 -12.34 1.96
CA ILE A 193 -31.43 -11.86 3.19
C ILE A 193 -31.70 -13.10 4.07
N PRO A 194 -31.57 -13.03 5.41
CA PRO A 194 -31.47 -14.23 6.25
C PRO A 194 -32.84 -14.83 6.54
N LEU A 195 -32.96 -16.16 6.51
CA LEU A 195 -33.94 -16.89 7.30
C LEU A 195 -33.37 -18.25 7.71
N LEU A 196 -33.26 -18.41 9.04
CA LEU A 196 -32.97 -19.60 9.86
C LEU A 196 -31.50 -20.04 9.97
#